data_AF-A0A423PIW2-F1
#
_entry.id   AF-A0A423PIW2-F1
#
_cell.length_a   1.000
_cell.length_b   1.000
_cell.length_c   1.000
_cell.angle_alpha   90.00
_cell.angle_beta   90.00
_cell.angle_gamma   90.00
#
_symmetry.space_group_name_H-M   'P 1'
#
loop_
_entity.id
_entity.type
_entity.pdbx_description
1 polymer ?
#
loop_
_entity_poly.entity_id
_entity_poly.type
_entity_poly.pdbx_seq_one_letter_code
_entity_poly.pdbx_strand_id
1 'polypeptide(L)'
;MARDDESGRSRLFDQVTSFTFNLLRSAVGSLAGRVGGLTLRIGSTLILDAGQRRLLSPEQRAWMDRAGQAIHDARVTAGLSLDGLAAALDMEDKTLLQAMEQGSATVSFEMILRLTSLLARNDPLPFLISLVRGFNPRLWALAEDWGIGHLPTMIERDRKWMNIYRGNEAVRQLPEAEFNQVLAFCESALDTALTFRTPSASVEKHGRAAQAAKSSNNDDTARR
;
A
#
# COMPACT_ATOMS: atom_id res chain seq x y z
N MET A 1 -20.28 -26.11 -41.80
CA MET A 1 -20.11 -24.84 -41.05
C MET A 1 -19.26 -25.12 -39.84
N ALA A 2 -17.94 -24.96 -39.94
CA ALA A 2 -16.99 -25.11 -38.83
C ALA A 2 -15.67 -24.42 -39.18
N ARG A 3 -15.70 -23.09 -39.31
CA ARG A 3 -14.52 -22.23 -39.49
C ARG A 3 -14.91 -20.82 -39.03
N ASP A 4 -14.81 -20.52 -37.74
CA ASP A 4 -14.81 -19.13 -37.22
C ASP A 4 -14.21 -18.99 -35.81
N ASP A 5 -14.05 -20.08 -35.04
CA ASP A 5 -13.71 -20.01 -33.60
C ASP A 5 -12.20 -19.88 -33.27
N GLU A 6 -11.29 -20.03 -34.24
CA GLU A 6 -9.84 -19.87 -33.99
C GLU A 6 -9.37 -18.40 -34.05
N SER A 7 -10.09 -17.54 -34.78
CA SER A 7 -9.68 -16.14 -35.00
C SER A 7 -9.96 -15.20 -33.82
N GLY A 8 -10.97 -15.53 -32.99
CA GLY A 8 -11.29 -14.77 -31.78
C GLY A 8 -10.32 -15.04 -30.65
N ARG A 9 -9.85 -16.30 -30.51
CA ARG A 9 -8.88 -16.69 -29.49
C ARG A 9 -7.52 -16.06 -29.73
N SER A 10 -7.01 -16.06 -30.96
CA SER A 10 -5.72 -15.42 -31.29
C SER A 10 -5.74 -13.90 -31.07
N ARG A 11 -6.84 -13.22 -31.39
CA ARG A 11 -7.01 -11.77 -31.14
C ARG A 11 -7.06 -11.41 -29.66
N LEU A 12 -7.66 -12.26 -28.82
CA LEU A 12 -7.66 -12.07 -27.36
C LEU A 12 -6.28 -12.31 -26.74
N PHE A 13 -5.57 -13.34 -27.22
CA PHE A 13 -4.19 -13.58 -26.79
C PHE A 13 -3.25 -12.46 -27.25
N ASP A 14 -3.40 -11.94 -28.46
CA ASP A 14 -2.62 -10.80 -28.97
C ASP A 14 -2.94 -9.49 -28.23
N GLN A 15 -4.19 -9.29 -27.81
CA GLN A 15 -4.57 -8.14 -26.98
C GLN A 15 -4.00 -8.23 -25.56
N VAL A 16 -4.01 -9.42 -24.94
CA VAL A 16 -3.44 -9.63 -23.60
C VAL A 16 -1.91 -9.50 -23.63
N THR A 17 -1.26 -10.13 -24.61
CA THR A 17 0.21 -10.05 -24.75
C THR A 17 0.69 -8.66 -25.13
N SER A 18 -0.03 -7.94 -26.00
CA SER A 18 0.31 -6.56 -26.32
C SER A 18 0.06 -5.60 -25.15
N PHE A 19 -0.94 -5.83 -24.30
CA PHE A 19 -1.12 -5.09 -23.04
C PHE A 19 0.05 -5.35 -22.07
N THR A 20 0.42 -6.61 -21.86
CA THR A 20 1.53 -6.98 -20.97
C THR A 20 2.88 -6.45 -21.49
N PHE A 21 3.12 -6.50 -22.81
CA PHE A 21 4.39 -6.09 -23.41
C PHE A 21 4.56 -4.57 -23.49
N ASN A 22 3.50 -3.83 -23.79
CA ASN A 22 3.56 -2.36 -23.81
C ASN A 22 3.65 -1.75 -22.41
N LEU A 23 3.00 -2.36 -21.40
CA LEU A 23 3.16 -1.98 -19.99
C LEU A 23 4.56 -2.29 -19.46
N LEU A 24 5.14 -3.43 -19.86
CA LEU A 24 6.52 -3.77 -19.51
C LEU A 24 7.52 -2.78 -20.13
N ARG A 25 7.30 -2.35 -21.38
CA ARG A 25 8.13 -1.35 -22.05
C ARG A 25 7.99 0.04 -21.42
N SER A 26 6.80 0.44 -20.97
CA SER A 26 6.61 1.71 -20.26
C SER A 26 7.20 1.69 -18.86
N ALA A 27 7.15 0.55 -18.15
CA ALA A 27 7.79 0.37 -16.84
C ALA A 27 9.33 0.39 -16.98
N VAL A 28 9.89 -0.23 -18.02
CA VAL A 28 11.34 -0.17 -18.30
C VAL A 28 11.77 1.25 -18.71
N GLY A 29 10.92 2.00 -19.43
CA GLY A 29 11.18 3.39 -19.81
C GLY A 29 11.08 4.39 -18.65
N SER A 30 10.15 4.21 -17.70
CA SER A 30 10.00 5.07 -16.52
C SER A 30 11.05 4.80 -15.44
N LEU A 31 11.59 3.58 -15.38
CA LEU A 31 12.69 3.20 -14.49
C LEU A 31 14.03 3.86 -14.86
N ALA A 32 14.26 4.15 -16.15
CA ALA A 32 15.49 4.81 -16.61
C ALA A 32 15.62 6.27 -16.12
N GLY A 33 14.50 6.94 -15.81
CA GLY A 33 14.49 8.34 -15.37
C GLY A 33 14.36 8.57 -13.86
N ARG A 34 13.85 7.59 -13.10
CA ARG A 34 13.48 7.77 -11.68
C ARG A 34 14.41 7.09 -10.66
N VAL A 35 15.23 6.13 -11.07
CA VAL A 35 16.18 5.45 -10.18
C VAL A 35 17.59 5.88 -10.55
N GLY A 36 18.03 7.01 -9.99
CA GLY A 36 19.40 7.48 -10.12
C GLY A 36 20.40 6.41 -9.69
N GLY A 37 21.23 5.96 -10.63
CA GLY A 37 22.63 5.59 -10.39
C GLY A 37 22.98 4.37 -9.53
N LEU A 38 22.05 3.58 -8.98
CA LEU A 38 22.39 2.30 -8.33
C LEU A 38 21.70 1.12 -9.00
N THR A 39 22.47 0.34 -9.75
CA THR A 39 22.13 -1.03 -10.12
C THR A 39 22.34 -1.95 -8.92
N LEU A 40 21.51 -1.80 -7.88
CA LEU A 40 21.42 -2.84 -6.85
C LEU A 40 20.88 -4.10 -7.54
N ARG A 41 21.70 -5.15 -7.54
CA ARG A 41 21.35 -6.45 -8.11
C ARG A 41 20.12 -6.95 -7.35
N ILE A 42 18.99 -6.99 -8.04
CA ILE A 42 17.79 -7.65 -7.53
C ILE A 42 18.21 -9.11 -7.26
N GLY A 43 18.26 -9.50 -5.98
CA GLY A 43 18.45 -10.89 -5.58
C GLY A 43 19.64 -11.17 -4.66
N SER A 44 20.59 -10.25 -4.47
CA SER A 44 21.70 -10.47 -3.53
C SER A 44 21.57 -9.60 -2.30
N THR A 45 21.67 -10.23 -1.14
CA THR A 45 21.79 -9.54 0.15
C THR A 45 23.23 -9.02 0.29
N LEU A 46 23.41 -7.70 0.45
CA LEU A 46 24.73 -7.06 0.50
C LEU A 46 24.77 -6.01 1.61
N ILE A 47 25.82 -6.06 2.44
CA ILE A 47 26.13 -4.98 3.39
C ILE A 47 26.66 -3.78 2.59
N LEU A 48 26.08 -2.61 2.83
CA LEU A 48 26.45 -1.36 2.22
C LEU A 48 27.51 -0.65 3.05
N ASP A 49 28.64 -0.33 2.43
CA ASP A 49 29.64 0.52 3.05
C ASP A 49 29.16 1.99 3.15
N ALA A 50 29.92 2.81 3.89
CA ALA A 50 29.58 4.22 4.09
C ALA A 50 29.57 5.03 2.77
N GLY A 51 30.36 4.65 1.77
CA GLY A 51 30.39 5.28 0.45
C GLY A 51 29.13 4.93 -0.36
N GLN A 52 28.76 3.66 -0.39
CA GLN A 52 27.55 3.15 -1.05
C GLN A 52 26.28 3.73 -0.43
N ARG A 53 26.22 3.86 0.91
CA ARG A 53 25.11 4.53 1.59
C ARG A 53 24.95 6.00 1.20
N ARG A 54 26.04 6.71 0.87
CA ARG A 54 25.97 8.12 0.44
C ARG A 54 25.39 8.29 -0.95
N LEU A 55 25.43 7.24 -1.78
CA LEU A 55 24.83 7.25 -3.12
C LEU A 55 23.29 7.14 -3.06
N LEU A 56 22.73 6.70 -1.92
CA LEU A 56 21.29 6.61 -1.71
C LEU A 56 20.67 7.98 -1.42
N SER A 57 19.48 8.20 -1.96
CA SER A 57 18.71 9.41 -1.64
C SER A 57 18.39 9.47 -0.14
N PRO A 58 18.20 10.67 0.44
CA PRO A 58 17.81 10.81 1.84
C PRO A 58 16.52 10.03 2.17
N GLU A 59 15.57 10.02 1.23
CA GLU A 59 14.32 9.28 1.38
C GLU A 59 14.56 7.76 1.40
N GLN A 60 15.38 7.23 0.51
CA GLN A 60 15.72 5.81 0.47
C GLN A 60 16.39 5.37 1.77
N ARG A 61 17.33 6.15 2.30
CA ARG A 61 17.97 5.89 3.60
C ARG A 61 16.95 5.87 4.73
N ALA A 62 16.04 6.84 4.78
CA ALA A 62 14.99 6.87 5.80
C ALA A 62 14.08 5.63 5.74
N TRP A 63 13.76 5.13 4.53
CA TRP A 63 12.99 3.89 4.38
C TRP A 63 13.77 2.66 4.81
N MET A 64 15.08 2.58 4.51
CA MET A 64 15.94 1.51 5.00
C MET A 64 16.06 1.51 6.52
N ASP A 65 16.25 2.68 7.14
CA ASP A 65 16.35 2.83 8.58
C ASP A 65 15.02 2.39 9.26
N ARG A 66 13.86 2.78 8.70
CA ARG A 66 12.55 2.33 9.21
C ARG A 66 12.35 0.82 9.07
N ALA A 67 12.76 0.23 7.95
CA ALA A 67 12.66 -1.21 7.73
C ALA A 67 13.58 -1.98 8.69
N GLY A 68 14.79 -1.48 8.92
CA GLY A 68 15.71 -2.04 9.92
C GLY A 68 15.15 -1.96 11.34
N GLN A 69 14.59 -0.81 11.73
CA GLN A 69 13.90 -0.66 13.02
C GLN A 69 12.71 -1.62 13.15
N ALA A 70 11.93 -1.81 12.08
CA ALA A 70 10.81 -2.76 12.10
C ALA A 70 11.27 -4.20 12.35
N ILE A 71 12.39 -4.63 11.76
CA ILE A 71 13.00 -5.95 12.05
C ILE A 71 13.41 -6.03 13.52
N HIS A 72 14.09 -5.00 14.03
CA HIS A 72 14.54 -4.94 15.42
C HIS A 72 13.35 -5.05 16.39
N ASP A 73 12.33 -4.22 16.21
CA ASP A 73 11.15 -4.17 17.07
C ASP A 73 10.39 -5.51 17.04
N ALA A 74 10.21 -6.09 15.85
CA ALA A 74 9.54 -7.37 15.70
C ALA A 74 10.34 -8.52 16.33
N ARG A 75 11.67 -8.51 16.22
CA ARG A 75 12.55 -9.47 16.89
C ARG A 75 12.45 -9.38 18.41
N VAL A 76 12.56 -8.17 18.96
CA VAL A 76 12.47 -7.94 20.41
C VAL A 76 11.08 -8.34 20.93
N THR A 77 10.02 -8.00 20.19
CA THR A 77 8.65 -8.39 20.52
C THR A 77 8.46 -9.91 20.51
N ALA A 78 9.15 -10.61 19.62
CA ALA A 78 9.17 -12.07 19.59
C ALA A 78 10.05 -12.71 20.68
N GLY A 79 10.73 -11.93 21.52
CA GLY A 79 11.63 -12.43 22.57
C GLY A 79 12.93 -13.04 22.03
N LEU A 80 13.30 -12.75 20.78
CA LEU A 80 14.46 -13.34 20.14
C LEU A 80 15.70 -12.46 20.33
N SER A 81 16.83 -13.08 20.71
CA SER A 81 18.14 -12.44 20.58
C SER A 81 18.55 -12.37 19.11
N LEU A 82 19.57 -11.57 18.78
CA LEU A 82 20.10 -11.50 17.42
C LEU A 82 20.62 -12.88 16.96
N ASP A 83 21.29 -13.62 17.85
CA ASP A 83 21.74 -14.99 17.58
C ASP A 83 20.54 -15.96 17.43
N GLY A 84 19.48 -15.78 18.22
CA GLY A 84 18.27 -16.60 18.13
C GLY A 84 17.52 -16.41 16.81
N LEU A 85 17.46 -15.17 16.31
CA LEU A 85 16.89 -14.89 14.99
C LEU A 85 17.79 -15.41 13.86
N ALA A 86 19.11 -15.24 13.95
CA ALA A 86 20.04 -15.78 12.97
C ALA A 86 19.94 -17.31 12.86
N ALA A 87 19.87 -18.01 14.00
CA ALA A 87 19.66 -19.46 14.03
C ALA A 87 18.31 -19.87 13.41
N ALA A 88 17.23 -19.14 13.70
CA ALA A 88 15.92 -19.41 13.14
C ALA A 88 15.82 -19.15 11.63
N LEU A 89 16.68 -18.28 11.09
CA LEU A 89 16.77 -17.97 9.66
C LEU A 89 17.79 -18.84 8.90
N ASP A 90 18.48 -19.75 9.62
CA ASP A 90 19.58 -20.56 9.10
C ASP A 90 20.71 -19.69 8.50
N MET A 91 21.10 -18.64 9.22
CA MET A 91 22.13 -17.69 8.79
C MET A 91 23.50 -18.04 9.40
N GLU A 92 24.49 -18.24 8.54
CA GLU A 92 25.89 -18.43 8.96
C GLU A 92 26.53 -17.14 9.51
N ASP A 93 26.21 -15.98 8.89
CA ASP A 93 26.80 -14.69 9.24
C ASP A 93 25.77 -13.75 9.89
N LYS A 94 25.92 -13.54 11.20
CA LYS A 94 25.08 -12.63 11.99
C LYS A 94 25.36 -11.14 11.75
N THR A 95 26.53 -10.79 11.21
CA THR A 95 26.85 -9.39 10.92
C THR A 95 25.92 -8.83 9.85
N LEU A 96 25.42 -9.69 8.97
CA LEU A 96 24.42 -9.35 7.99
C LEU A 96 23.09 -8.95 8.64
N LEU A 97 22.62 -9.73 9.62
CA LEU A 97 21.39 -9.41 10.35
C LEU A 97 21.52 -8.10 11.14
N GLN A 98 22.70 -7.85 11.70
CA GLN A 98 23.00 -6.58 12.36
C GLN A 98 22.99 -5.40 11.37
N ALA A 99 23.53 -5.56 10.16
CA ALA A 99 23.47 -4.56 9.10
C ALA A 99 22.04 -4.32 8.61
N MET A 100 21.20 -5.36 8.59
CA MET A 100 19.78 -5.25 8.26
C MET A 100 19.03 -4.40 9.30
N GLU A 101 19.21 -4.67 10.59
CA GLU A 101 18.59 -3.85 11.67
C GLU A 101 19.05 -2.38 11.64
N GLN A 102 20.26 -2.11 11.15
CA GLN A 102 20.82 -0.76 11.01
C GLN A 102 20.43 -0.04 9.71
N GLY A 103 19.63 -0.67 8.84
CA GLY A 103 19.30 -0.12 7.52
C GLY A 103 20.52 0.02 6.61
N SER A 104 21.60 -0.73 6.88
CA SER A 104 22.86 -0.69 6.14
C SER A 104 23.08 -1.92 5.26
N ALA A 105 22.08 -2.75 5.04
CA ALA A 105 22.12 -3.85 4.09
C ALA A 105 21.00 -3.76 3.06
N THR A 106 21.26 -4.24 1.86
CA THR A 106 20.21 -4.63 0.91
C THR A 106 19.84 -6.07 1.17
N VAL A 107 18.58 -6.43 0.93
CA VAL A 107 18.02 -7.73 1.33
C VAL A 107 17.34 -8.38 0.14
N SER A 108 17.61 -9.66 -0.09
CA SER A 108 16.91 -10.45 -1.10
C SER A 108 15.41 -10.55 -0.78
N PHE A 109 14.58 -10.65 -1.80
CA PHE A 109 13.13 -10.80 -1.60
C PHE A 109 12.79 -12.07 -0.80
N GLU A 110 13.55 -13.14 -1.04
CA GLU A 110 13.40 -14.39 -0.32
C GLU A 110 13.72 -14.25 1.18
N MET A 111 14.78 -13.51 1.55
CA MET A 111 15.06 -13.17 2.95
C MET A 111 13.98 -12.29 3.57
N ILE A 112 13.42 -11.34 2.80
CA ILE A 112 12.26 -10.54 3.25
C ILE A 112 11.07 -11.45 3.58
N LEU A 113 10.78 -12.45 2.76
CA LEU A 113 9.70 -13.41 3.01
C LEU A 113 9.99 -14.30 4.22
N ARG A 114 11.23 -14.78 4.41
CA ARG A 114 11.63 -15.54 5.61
C ARG A 114 11.42 -14.72 6.88
N LEU A 115 11.89 -13.48 6.90
CA LEU A 115 11.69 -12.55 8.02
C LEU A 115 10.22 -12.31 8.31
N THR A 116 9.42 -12.07 7.26
CA THR A 116 7.99 -11.85 7.39
C THR A 116 7.29 -13.07 7.99
N SER A 117 7.60 -14.26 7.47
CA SER A 117 7.02 -15.51 7.95
C SER A 117 7.36 -15.78 9.42
N LEU A 118 8.55 -15.39 9.88
CA LEU A 118 9.02 -15.69 11.22
C LEU A 118 8.57 -14.65 12.25
N LEU A 119 8.66 -13.36 11.92
CA LEU A 119 8.47 -12.26 12.86
C LEU A 119 7.04 -11.71 12.85
N ALA A 120 6.33 -11.75 11.73
CA ALA A 120 5.06 -11.05 11.56
C ALA A 120 3.83 -11.91 11.87
N ARG A 121 3.85 -12.60 13.02
CA ARG A 121 2.81 -13.57 13.43
C ARG A 121 1.38 -13.02 13.42
N ASN A 122 1.22 -11.76 13.80
CA ASN A 122 -0.09 -11.12 13.92
C ASN A 122 -0.49 -10.30 12.68
N ASP A 123 0.47 -9.94 11.82
CA ASP A 123 0.20 -9.12 10.64
C ASP A 123 1.34 -9.10 9.60
N PRO A 124 1.39 -10.08 8.69
CA PRO A 124 2.50 -10.22 7.74
C PRO A 124 2.51 -9.17 6.62
N LEU A 125 1.37 -8.60 6.24
CA LEU A 125 1.31 -7.76 5.03
C LEU A 125 1.95 -6.37 5.21
N PRO A 126 1.60 -5.57 6.23
CA PRO A 126 2.25 -4.27 6.44
C PRO A 126 3.73 -4.42 6.74
N PHE A 127 4.12 -5.50 7.43
CA PHE A 127 5.52 -5.83 7.68
C PHE A 127 6.27 -6.10 6.37
N LEU A 128 5.74 -6.99 5.52
CA LEU A 128 6.28 -7.27 4.19
C LEU A 128 6.45 -6.00 3.35
N ILE A 129 5.40 -5.16 3.31
CA ILE A 129 5.39 -3.92 2.53
C ILE A 129 6.46 -2.95 3.02
N SER A 130 6.61 -2.80 4.34
CA SER A 130 7.68 -1.97 4.94
C SER A 130 9.07 -2.47 4.52
N LEU A 131 9.31 -3.78 4.60
CA LEU A 131 10.59 -4.37 4.21
C LEU A 131 10.88 -4.25 2.72
N VAL A 132 9.88 -4.48 1.86
CA VAL A 132 10.03 -4.31 0.40
C VAL A 132 10.34 -2.85 0.07
N ARG A 133 9.63 -1.90 0.68
CA ARG A 133 9.85 -0.46 0.46
C ARG A 133 11.22 0.00 0.93
N GLY A 134 11.73 -0.52 2.05
CA GLY A 134 13.05 -0.20 2.58
C GLY A 134 14.18 -0.85 1.81
N PHE A 135 14.16 -2.17 1.67
CA PHE A 135 15.31 -2.93 1.17
C PHE A 135 15.30 -3.23 -0.33
N ASN A 136 14.15 -3.06 -1.00
CA ASN A 136 14.04 -3.32 -2.44
C ASN A 136 13.21 -2.24 -3.16
N PRO A 137 13.76 -1.02 -3.34
CA PRO A 137 13.05 0.09 -3.96
C PRO A 137 12.62 -0.19 -5.41
N ARG A 138 13.29 -1.10 -6.12
CA ARG A 138 12.91 -1.54 -7.47
C ARG A 138 11.64 -2.39 -7.45
N LEU A 139 11.58 -3.39 -6.57
CA LEU A 139 10.35 -4.16 -6.38
C LEU A 139 9.21 -3.26 -5.87
N TRP A 140 9.52 -2.31 -5.01
CA TRP A 140 8.54 -1.34 -4.54
C TRP A 140 8.01 -0.45 -5.67
N ALA A 141 8.86 0.04 -6.58
CA ALA A 141 8.41 0.81 -7.75
C ALA A 141 7.50 -0.02 -8.68
N LEU A 142 7.85 -1.28 -8.93
CA LEU A 142 7.00 -2.22 -9.69
C LEU A 142 5.66 -2.46 -8.97
N ALA A 143 5.68 -2.56 -7.64
CA ALA A 143 4.51 -2.72 -6.81
C ALA A 143 3.61 -1.47 -6.85
N GLU A 144 4.18 -0.27 -6.77
CA GLU A 144 3.46 1.00 -6.91
C GLU A 144 2.81 1.13 -8.30
N ASP A 145 3.54 0.76 -9.35
CA ASP A 145 3.03 0.73 -10.73
C ASP A 145 1.87 -0.29 -10.90
N TRP A 146 1.81 -1.31 -10.05
CA TRP A 146 0.73 -2.31 -9.99
C TRP A 146 -0.38 -1.97 -8.97
N GLY A 147 -0.34 -0.81 -8.32
CA GLY A 147 -1.38 -0.34 -7.41
C GLY A 147 -1.24 -0.79 -5.94
N ILE A 148 -0.13 -1.44 -5.58
CA ILE A 148 0.15 -1.84 -4.18
C ILE A 148 0.25 -0.63 -3.25
N GLY A 149 0.54 0.58 -3.76
CA GLY A 149 0.51 1.81 -2.98
C GLY A 149 -0.85 2.10 -2.30
N HIS A 150 -1.97 1.59 -2.83
CA HIS A 150 -3.30 1.73 -2.24
C HIS A 150 -3.72 0.56 -1.34
N LEU A 151 -3.05 -0.60 -1.46
CA LEU A 151 -3.41 -1.80 -0.71
C LEU A 151 -3.26 -1.65 0.81
N PRO A 152 -2.20 -1.04 1.38
CA PRO A 152 -2.10 -0.84 2.83
C PRO A 152 -3.32 -0.10 3.40
N THR A 153 -3.71 1.00 2.77
CA THR A 153 -4.84 1.81 3.25
C THR A 153 -6.17 1.08 3.12
N MET A 154 -6.36 0.28 2.07
CA MET A 154 -7.55 -0.56 1.91
C MET A 154 -7.59 -1.64 3.00
N ILE A 155 -6.48 -2.37 3.19
CA ILE A 155 -6.36 -3.43 4.21
C ILE A 155 -6.55 -2.88 5.63
N GLU A 156 -5.99 -1.71 5.94
CA GLU A 156 -6.21 -1.04 7.23
C GLU A 156 -7.68 -0.66 7.46
N ARG A 157 -8.37 -0.20 6.41
CA ARG A 157 -9.81 0.10 6.49
C ARG A 157 -10.60 -1.18 6.72
N ASP A 158 -10.30 -2.26 5.99
CA ASP A 158 -10.95 -3.56 6.14
C ASP A 158 -10.72 -4.15 7.54
N ARG A 159 -9.52 -3.96 8.10
CA ARG A 159 -9.22 -4.35 9.48
C ARG A 159 -10.04 -3.60 10.51
N LYS A 160 -10.25 -2.29 10.33
CA LYS A 160 -11.10 -1.50 11.22
C LYS A 160 -12.54 -2.04 11.21
N TRP A 161 -13.08 -2.36 10.03
CA TRP A 161 -14.37 -3.01 9.89
C TRP A 161 -14.42 -4.36 10.60
N MET A 162 -13.42 -5.22 10.36
CA MET A 162 -13.34 -6.53 10.97
C MET A 162 -13.21 -6.47 12.49
N ASN A 163 -12.51 -5.46 13.01
CA ASN A 163 -12.39 -5.24 14.45
C ASN A 163 -13.72 -4.82 15.10
N ILE A 164 -14.52 -3.97 14.43
CA ILE A 164 -15.87 -3.62 14.90
C ILE A 164 -16.73 -4.88 14.99
N TYR A 165 -16.72 -5.71 13.95
CA TYR A 165 -17.44 -6.98 13.94
C TYR A 165 -16.94 -7.95 15.04
N ARG A 166 -15.63 -8.17 15.15
CA ARG A 166 -15.02 -9.07 16.15
C ARG A 166 -15.22 -8.60 17.59
N GLY A 167 -15.30 -7.29 17.80
CA GLY A 167 -15.55 -6.67 19.10
C GLY A 167 -16.98 -6.84 19.61
N ASN A 168 -17.93 -7.20 18.74
CA ASN A 168 -19.32 -7.42 19.10
C ASN A 168 -19.66 -8.91 19.16
N GLU A 169 -19.49 -9.51 20.34
CA GLU A 169 -19.78 -10.93 20.55
C GLU A 169 -21.24 -11.29 20.25
N ALA A 170 -22.18 -10.42 20.61
CA ALA A 170 -23.60 -10.66 20.38
C ALA A 170 -23.91 -10.82 18.89
N VAL A 171 -23.31 -9.98 18.04
CA VAL A 171 -23.49 -10.06 16.58
C VAL A 171 -22.92 -11.36 16.00
N ARG A 172 -21.82 -11.90 16.57
CA ARG A 172 -21.21 -13.16 16.12
C ARG A 172 -22.04 -14.40 16.44
N GLN A 173 -22.91 -14.32 17.44
CA GLN A 173 -23.76 -15.41 17.89
C GLN A 173 -25.17 -15.36 17.27
N LEU A 174 -25.44 -14.39 16.39
CA LEU A 174 -26.74 -14.25 15.75
C LEU A 174 -27.06 -15.43 14.83
N PRO A 175 -28.32 -15.89 14.79
CA PRO A 175 -28.81 -16.75 13.74
C PRO A 175 -28.64 -16.09 12.36
N GLU A 176 -28.43 -16.90 11.32
CA GLU A 176 -28.15 -16.42 9.95
C GLU A 176 -29.18 -15.39 9.44
N ALA A 177 -30.47 -15.60 9.72
CA ALA A 177 -31.54 -14.69 9.33
C ALA A 177 -31.42 -13.30 9.99
N GLU A 178 -30.98 -13.24 11.25
CA GLU A 178 -30.78 -11.99 11.99
C GLU A 178 -29.47 -11.33 11.57
N PHE A 179 -28.43 -12.11 11.33
CA PHE A 179 -27.16 -11.61 10.79
C PHE A 179 -27.34 -10.94 9.42
N ASN A 180 -28.15 -11.52 8.54
CA ASN A 180 -28.48 -10.93 7.24
C ASN A 180 -29.22 -9.58 7.37
N GLN A 181 -30.04 -9.40 8.40
CA GLN A 181 -30.68 -8.10 8.67
C GLN A 181 -29.65 -7.05 9.11
N VAL A 182 -28.68 -7.44 9.96
CA VAL A 182 -27.57 -6.58 10.35
C VAL A 182 -26.74 -6.19 9.13
N LEU A 183 -26.47 -7.13 8.23
CA LEU A 183 -25.71 -6.86 7.00
C LEU A 183 -26.45 -5.87 6.08
N ALA A 184 -27.75 -6.08 5.86
CA ALA A 184 -28.59 -5.17 5.07
C ALA A 184 -28.67 -3.77 5.70
N PHE A 185 -28.71 -3.68 7.03
CA PHE A 185 -28.62 -2.41 7.74
C PHE A 185 -27.27 -1.73 7.51
N CYS A 186 -26.15 -2.45 7.61
CA CYS A 186 -24.82 -1.91 7.34
C CYS A 186 -24.67 -1.40 5.90
N GLU A 187 -25.20 -2.13 4.91
CA GLU A 187 -25.23 -1.71 3.51
C GLU A 187 -26.00 -0.39 3.33
N SER A 188 -27.23 -0.33 3.86
CA SER A 188 -28.05 0.89 3.83
C SER A 188 -27.40 2.08 4.55
N ALA A 189 -26.74 1.83 5.68
CA ALA A 189 -26.00 2.86 6.41
C ALA A 189 -24.80 3.40 5.61
N LEU A 190 -24.09 2.53 4.86
CA LEU A 190 -23.00 2.93 3.98
C LEU A 190 -23.51 3.77 2.80
N ASP A 191 -24.58 3.34 2.13
CA ASP A 191 -25.19 4.11 1.03
C ASP A 191 -25.67 5.49 1.50
N THR A 192 -26.26 5.53 2.69
CA THR A 192 -26.66 6.77 3.35
C THR A 192 -25.44 7.67 3.63
N ALA A 193 -24.37 7.12 4.19
CA ALA A 193 -23.14 7.86 4.45
C ALA A 193 -22.47 8.39 3.17
N LEU A 194 -22.52 7.62 2.08
CA LEU A 194 -22.04 8.06 0.76
C LEU A 194 -22.90 9.20 0.19
N THR A 195 -24.21 9.15 0.40
CA THR A 195 -25.14 10.22 0.00
C THR A 195 -24.82 11.54 0.70
N PHE A 196 -24.50 11.51 2.00
CA PHE A 196 -24.06 12.69 2.77
C PHE A 196 -22.68 13.23 2.35
N ARG A 197 -21.89 12.45 1.60
CA ARG A 197 -20.58 12.86 1.08
C ARG A 197 -20.66 13.58 -0.28
N THR A 198 -21.84 13.64 -0.90
CA THR A 198 -22.10 14.51 -2.04
C THR A 198 -21.66 15.92 -1.67
N PRO A 199 -20.75 16.56 -2.44
CA PRO A 199 -20.07 17.76 -1.99
C PRO A 199 -21.11 18.82 -1.59
N SER A 200 -20.93 19.37 -0.41
CA SER A 200 -21.58 20.57 0.11
C SER A 200 -21.24 21.79 -0.76
N ALA A 201 -21.57 21.75 -2.04
CA ALA A 201 -21.18 22.72 -3.07
C ALA A 201 -22.38 23.39 -3.77
N SER A 202 -23.59 23.28 -3.21
CA SER A 202 -24.77 23.98 -3.75
C SER A 202 -25.49 24.88 -2.74
N VAL A 203 -25.10 24.89 -1.46
CA VAL A 203 -25.77 25.72 -0.45
C VAL A 203 -25.18 27.14 -0.35
N GLU A 204 -23.94 27.40 -0.78
CA GLU A 204 -23.38 28.76 -0.73
C GLU A 204 -23.64 29.63 -1.98
N LYS A 205 -24.01 29.06 -3.13
CA LYS A 205 -24.27 29.85 -4.34
C LYS A 205 -25.65 30.50 -4.40
N HIS A 206 -26.61 30.06 -3.59
CA HIS A 206 -27.95 30.68 -3.53
C HIS A 206 -28.09 31.75 -2.44
N GLY A 207 -27.22 31.76 -1.41
CA GLY A 207 -27.22 32.79 -0.37
C GLY A 207 -26.57 34.11 -0.79
N ARG A 208 -25.50 34.05 -1.60
CA ARG A 208 -24.78 35.24 -2.09
C ARG A 208 -25.49 35.95 -3.24
N ALA A 209 -26.16 35.21 -4.13
CA ALA A 209 -26.96 35.79 -5.22
C ALA A 209 -28.21 36.52 -4.71
N ALA A 210 -28.85 36.02 -3.65
CA ALA A 210 -30.01 36.66 -3.03
C ALA A 210 -29.65 37.92 -2.20
N GLN A 211 -28.43 38.01 -1.66
CA GLN A 211 -27.95 39.21 -0.96
C GLN A 211 -27.48 40.31 -1.92
N ALA A 212 -26.85 39.96 -3.05
CA ALA A 212 -26.44 40.95 -4.06
C ALA A 212 -27.63 41.61 -4.79
N ALA A 213 -28.75 40.89 -4.98
CA ALA A 213 -29.95 41.44 -5.59
C ALA A 213 -30.78 42.34 -4.64
N LYS A 214 -30.61 42.22 -3.32
CA LYS A 214 -31.27 43.10 -2.33
C LYS A 214 -30.52 44.42 -2.11
N SER A 215 -29.20 44.45 -2.30
CA SER A 215 -28.42 45.68 -2.16
C SER A 215 -28.55 46.62 -3.37
N SER A 216 -28.85 46.12 -4.58
CA SER A 216 -28.98 46.98 -5.76
C SER A 216 -30.35 47.67 -5.89
N ASN A 217 -31.36 47.22 -5.15
CA ASN A 217 -32.73 47.74 -5.27
C ASN A 217 -33.06 48.86 -4.27
N ASN A 218 -32.11 49.20 -3.38
CA ASN A 218 -32.32 50.18 -2.31
C ASN A 218 -31.61 51.54 -2.57
N ASP A 219 -30.81 51.64 -3.63
CA ASP A 219 -30.13 52.89 -4.02
C ASP A 219 -30.91 53.72 -5.05
N ASP A 220 -31.89 53.13 -5.76
CA ASP A 220 -32.68 53.84 -6.79
C ASP A 220 -33.96 54.51 -6.27
N THR A 221 -34.34 54.29 -5.01
CA THR A 221 -35.51 54.93 -4.37
C THR A 221 -35.18 56.19 -3.57
N ALA A 222 -33.91 56.59 -3.50
CA ALA A 222 -33.45 57.78 -2.76
C ALA A 222 -33.10 59.00 -3.65
N ARG A 223 -33.35 58.94 -4.97
CA ARG A 223 -33.16 60.06 -5.91
C ARG A 223 -34.36 60.24 -6.84
N ARG A 224 -35.51 60.65 -6.29
CA ARG A 224 -36.55 61.43 -6.98
C ARG A 224 -37.24 62.37 -6.02
#